data_AF-A0A1F3B521-F1
#
_entry.id   AF-A0A1F3B521-F1
#
_cell.length_a   1.000
_cell.length_b   1.000
_cell.length_c   1.000
_cell.angle_alpha   90.00
_cell.angle_beta   90.00
_cell.angle_gamma   90.00
#
_symmetry.space_group_name_H-M   'P 1'
#
loop_
_entity.id
_entity.type
_entity.pdbx_description
1 polymer ?
#
loop_
_entity_poly.entity_id
_entity_poly.type
_entity_poly.pdbx_seq_one_letter_code
_entity_poly.pdbx_strand_id
1 'polypeptide(L)'
;MKNPKLTKIVWRSIRSKFKEGAERTLRENSKDFDEEYLRELSERIVENDRLTTKLWLSNMVLLATLFLQIGDQQNELSIFGLKIPKVGEAREFILFASITLSLNIAFLNYLKRELKDTREVLLTILYADSNVRILKKAAYPCFIGDGVGKFSFPADNVLITKLGRFFGGAIVILSVVPWVLALMVPIPIQIIVALQILQDPKLPDPWNIAFEVWVIASAVGYFGIYVVDHLPFPHKDYSLVFELSKLQETDKKAHDSLMRQILQGTRKP
;
A
#
# COMPACT_ATOMS: atom_id res chain seq x y z
N MET A 1 5.25 45.13 -3.54
CA MET A 1 4.50 44.33 -2.54
C MET A 1 4.10 43.01 -3.16
N LYS A 2 4.49 41.86 -2.59
CA LYS A 2 4.04 40.53 -3.08
C LYS A 2 2.60 40.33 -2.62
N ASN A 3 1.69 40.09 -3.56
CA ASN A 3 0.28 39.80 -3.25
C ASN A 3 0.22 38.55 -2.35
N PRO A 4 -0.35 38.61 -1.12
CA PRO A 4 -0.42 37.44 -0.26
C PRO A 4 -1.29 36.39 -0.94
N LYS A 5 -0.69 35.25 -1.30
CA LYS A 5 -1.42 34.16 -1.94
C LYS A 5 -2.32 33.51 -0.89
N LEU A 6 -3.60 33.90 -0.89
CA LEU A 6 -4.66 33.32 -0.06
C LEU A 6 -4.88 31.82 -0.33
N THR A 7 -4.42 31.34 -1.48
CA THR A 7 -4.40 29.93 -1.85
C THR A 7 -2.96 29.50 -2.14
N LYS A 8 -2.46 28.53 -1.38
CA LYS A 8 -1.16 27.89 -1.63
C LYS A 8 -1.39 26.62 -2.44
N ILE A 9 -0.58 26.39 -3.48
CA ILE A 9 -0.55 25.09 -4.14
C ILE A 9 0.28 24.17 -3.23
N VAL A 10 -0.35 23.13 -2.71
CA VAL A 10 0.29 22.08 -1.91
C VAL A 10 0.19 20.78 -2.69
N TRP A 11 1.32 20.09 -2.81
CA TRP A 11 1.37 18.78 -3.45
C TRP A 11 0.91 17.73 -2.44
N ARG A 12 -0.24 17.11 -2.70
CA ARG A 12 -0.87 16.14 -1.81
C ARG A 12 -1.24 14.90 -2.62
N SER A 13 -0.96 13.71 -2.10
CA SER A 13 -1.42 12.48 -2.75
C SER A 13 -2.93 12.34 -2.62
N ILE A 14 -3.55 11.57 -3.50
CA ILE A 14 -4.98 11.25 -3.38
C ILE A 14 -5.24 10.56 -2.03
N ARG A 15 -4.33 9.69 -1.61
CA ARG A 15 -4.33 9.07 -0.28
C ARG A 15 -4.40 10.07 0.87
N SER A 16 -3.61 11.15 0.86
CA SER A 16 -3.67 12.11 1.97
C SER A 16 -5.03 12.79 2.07
N LYS A 17 -5.72 13.00 0.95
CA LYS A 17 -7.11 13.50 0.94
C LYS A 17 -8.09 12.50 1.51
N PHE A 18 -7.96 11.22 1.17
CA PHE A 18 -8.80 10.17 1.77
C PHE A 18 -8.59 10.10 3.27
N LYS A 19 -7.34 10.17 3.75
CA LYS A 19 -7.01 10.23 5.18
C LYS A 19 -7.65 11.45 5.87
N GLU A 20 -7.54 12.64 5.28
CA GLU A 20 -8.17 13.86 5.82
C GLU A 20 -9.70 13.76 5.85
N GLY A 21 -10.31 13.20 4.80
CA GLY A 21 -11.76 12.96 4.74
C GLY A 21 -12.24 11.95 5.78
N ALA A 22 -11.48 10.86 5.96
CA ALA A 22 -11.73 9.87 7.01
C ALA A 22 -11.58 10.50 8.39
N GLU A 23 -10.53 11.29 8.63
CA GLU A 23 -10.34 12.02 9.89
C GLU A 23 -11.49 12.98 10.19
N ARG A 24 -11.94 13.74 9.20
CA ARG A 24 -13.09 14.63 9.36
C ARG A 24 -14.35 13.84 9.75
N THR A 25 -14.67 12.79 9.01
CA THR A 25 -15.87 11.97 9.22
C THR A 25 -15.86 11.27 10.59
N LEU A 26 -14.69 10.73 10.98
CA LEU A 26 -14.51 10.05 12.26
C LEU A 26 -14.56 11.04 13.44
N ARG A 27 -14.06 12.27 13.28
CA ARG A 27 -14.16 13.31 14.31
C ARG A 27 -15.58 13.84 14.45
N GLU A 28 -16.29 14.04 13.35
CA GLU A 28 -17.68 14.54 13.33
C GLU A 28 -18.64 13.52 13.96
N ASN A 29 -18.41 12.21 13.79
CA ASN A 29 -19.26 11.14 14.34
C ASN A 29 -18.52 10.29 15.40
N SER A 30 -17.66 10.91 16.21
CA SER A 30 -16.77 10.19 17.16
C SER A 30 -17.51 9.35 18.22
N LYS A 31 -18.78 9.65 18.48
CA LYS A 31 -19.63 8.89 19.41
C LYS A 31 -20.05 7.52 18.87
N ASP A 32 -20.01 7.35 17.55
CA ASP A 32 -20.45 6.12 16.87
C ASP A 32 -19.28 5.14 16.65
N PHE A 33 -18.05 5.54 16.96
CA PHE A 33 -16.84 4.72 16.77
C PHE A 33 -16.19 4.42 18.11
N ASP A 34 -16.31 3.16 18.56
CA ASP A 34 -15.85 2.70 19.87
C ASP A 34 -14.71 1.67 19.77
N GLU A 35 -14.35 1.05 20.91
CA GLU A 35 -13.34 -0.02 20.94
C GLU A 35 -13.77 -1.26 20.14
N GLU A 36 -15.07 -1.51 20.02
CA GLU A 36 -15.61 -2.63 19.24
C GLU A 36 -15.40 -2.40 17.74
N TYR A 37 -15.68 -1.20 17.24
CA TYR A 37 -15.37 -0.83 15.86
C TYR A 37 -13.86 -0.87 15.59
N LEU A 38 -13.03 -0.42 16.53
CA LEU A 38 -11.57 -0.54 16.43
C LEU A 38 -11.10 -2.01 16.35
N ARG A 39 -11.75 -2.91 17.09
CA ARG A 39 -11.49 -4.35 17.06
C ARG A 39 -11.88 -4.93 15.70
N GLU A 40 -13.09 -4.66 15.22
CA GLU A 40 -13.57 -5.14 13.92
C GLU A 40 -12.65 -4.66 12.78
N LEU A 41 -12.26 -3.39 12.81
CA LEU A 41 -11.31 -2.83 11.85
C LEU A 41 -9.96 -3.55 11.90
N SER A 42 -9.46 -3.86 13.09
CA SER A 42 -8.19 -4.57 13.28
C SER A 42 -8.27 -6.02 12.79
N GLU A 43 -9.38 -6.71 13.04
CA GLU A 43 -9.63 -8.07 12.54
C GLU A 43 -9.68 -8.10 11.01
N ARG A 44 -10.40 -7.15 10.39
CA ARG A 44 -10.44 -7.01 8.92
C ARG A 44 -9.05 -6.75 8.33
N ILE A 45 -8.21 -5.96 8.99
CA ILE A 45 -6.83 -5.74 8.55
C ILE A 45 -6.04 -7.06 8.58
N VAL A 46 -6.15 -7.85 9.65
CA VAL A 46 -5.45 -9.13 9.80
C VAL A 46 -5.96 -10.16 8.78
N GLU A 47 -7.27 -10.23 8.57
CA GLU A 47 -7.87 -11.10 7.55
C GLU A 47 -7.36 -10.74 6.15
N ASN A 48 -7.37 -9.45 5.80
CA ASN A 48 -6.86 -8.96 4.53
C ASN A 48 -5.36 -9.27 4.38
N ASP A 49 -4.56 -9.15 5.44
CA ASP A 49 -3.14 -9.52 5.45
C ASP A 49 -2.93 -11.02 5.20
N ARG A 50 -3.75 -11.88 5.83
CA ARG A 50 -3.72 -13.33 5.63
C ARG A 50 -4.10 -13.71 4.21
N LEU A 51 -5.15 -13.09 3.65
CA LEU A 51 -5.56 -13.30 2.25
C LEU A 51 -4.48 -12.84 1.29
N THR A 52 -3.94 -11.62 1.48
CA THR A 52 -2.84 -11.07 0.68
C THR A 52 -1.64 -12.01 0.69
N THR A 53 -1.26 -12.54 1.85
CA THR A 53 -0.15 -13.49 1.98
C THR A 53 -0.40 -14.79 1.22
N LYS A 54 -1.61 -15.36 1.34
CA LYS A 54 -1.98 -16.57 0.59
C LYS A 54 -1.91 -16.34 -0.92
N LEU A 55 -2.50 -15.25 -1.42
CA LEU A 55 -2.46 -14.94 -2.85
C LEU A 55 -1.03 -14.69 -3.32
N TRP A 56 -0.19 -14.03 -2.51
CA TRP A 56 1.21 -13.80 -2.84
C TRP A 56 1.99 -15.11 -2.95
N LEU A 57 1.82 -16.04 -2.01
CA LEU A 57 2.42 -17.38 -2.07
C LEU A 57 1.94 -18.16 -3.30
N SER A 58 0.64 -18.15 -3.58
CA SER A 58 0.09 -18.79 -4.79
C SER A 58 0.67 -18.17 -6.07
N ASN A 59 0.79 -16.85 -6.13
CA ASN A 59 1.36 -16.15 -7.26
C ASN A 59 2.86 -16.49 -7.44
N MET A 60 3.62 -16.63 -6.35
CA MET A 60 5.02 -17.05 -6.41
C MET A 60 5.16 -18.46 -6.98
N VAL A 61 4.27 -19.40 -6.65
CA VAL A 61 4.28 -20.74 -7.24
C VAL A 61 4.00 -20.68 -8.74
N LEU A 62 3.05 -19.86 -9.19
CA LEU A 62 2.76 -19.68 -10.62
C LEU A 62 3.95 -19.05 -11.36
N LEU A 63 4.57 -18.02 -10.77
CA LEU A 63 5.74 -17.35 -11.36
C LEU A 63 6.97 -18.25 -11.41
N ALA A 64 7.21 -19.07 -10.37
CA ALA A 64 8.25 -20.08 -10.38
C ALA A 64 7.99 -21.12 -11.47
N THR A 65 6.72 -21.50 -11.67
CA THR A 65 6.33 -22.41 -12.75
C THR A 65 6.61 -21.79 -14.12
N LEU A 66 6.26 -20.51 -14.33
CA LEU A 66 6.58 -19.78 -15.56
C LEU A 66 8.10 -19.67 -15.77
N PHE A 67 8.86 -19.38 -14.72
CA PHE A 67 10.31 -19.27 -14.79
C PHE A 67 10.96 -20.58 -15.25
N LEU A 68 10.51 -21.71 -14.71
CA LEU A 68 10.99 -23.04 -15.12
C LEU A 68 10.64 -23.34 -16.59
N GLN A 69 9.51 -22.84 -17.10
CA GLN A 69 9.14 -22.99 -18.51
C GLN A 69 9.98 -22.14 -19.48
N ILE A 70 10.52 -20.99 -19.03
CA ILE A 70 11.42 -20.17 -19.86
C ILE A 70 12.72 -20.93 -20.14
N GLY A 71 13.20 -21.73 -19.18
CA GLY A 71 14.46 -22.47 -19.27
C GLY A 71 14.39 -23.84 -19.95
N ASP A 72 13.21 -24.48 -19.98
CA ASP A 72 13.08 -25.85 -20.49
C ASP A 72 11.73 -26.08 -21.19
N GLN A 73 11.74 -26.15 -22.52
CA GLN A 73 10.54 -26.40 -23.34
C GLN A 73 10.04 -27.85 -23.28
N GLN A 74 10.75 -28.77 -22.62
CA GLN A 74 10.43 -30.21 -22.64
C GLN A 74 10.07 -30.84 -21.28
N ASN A 75 10.14 -30.11 -20.17
CA ASN A 75 9.94 -30.73 -18.85
C ASN A 75 8.48 -30.89 -18.41
N GLU A 76 8.17 -32.08 -17.90
CA GLU A 76 6.99 -32.36 -17.08
C GLU A 76 7.21 -31.80 -15.67
N LEU A 77 6.35 -30.86 -15.23
CA LEU A 77 6.44 -30.32 -13.88
C LEU A 77 5.72 -31.26 -12.91
N SER A 78 6.42 -31.74 -11.88
CA SER A 78 5.84 -32.52 -10.78
C SER A 78 5.76 -31.65 -9.53
N ILE A 79 4.55 -31.27 -9.12
CA ILE A 79 4.29 -30.60 -7.83
C ILE A 79 3.44 -31.56 -6.99
N PHE A 80 3.92 -31.93 -5.81
CA PHE A 80 3.24 -32.87 -4.89
C PHE A 80 2.86 -34.22 -5.53
N GLY A 81 3.67 -34.74 -6.46
CA GLY A 81 3.42 -36.01 -7.14
C GLY A 81 2.41 -35.96 -8.28
N LEU A 82 1.79 -34.81 -8.53
CA LEU A 82 1.02 -34.55 -9.74
C LEU A 82 1.96 -34.10 -10.85
N LYS A 83 2.18 -34.98 -11.84
CA LYS A 83 2.90 -34.67 -13.07
C LYS A 83 1.95 -33.96 -14.03
N ILE A 84 2.28 -32.75 -14.45
CA ILE A 84 1.56 -32.03 -15.50
C ILE A 84 2.37 -32.20 -16.80
N PRO A 85 1.97 -33.08 -17.73
CA PRO A 85 2.60 -33.16 -19.04
C PRO A 85 2.29 -31.89 -19.85
N LYS A 86 3.26 -31.40 -20.62
CA LYS A 86 3.13 -30.26 -21.55
C LYS A 86 2.81 -28.89 -20.93
N VAL A 87 3.57 -28.49 -19.92
CA VAL A 87 3.36 -27.19 -19.26
C VAL A 87 3.55 -25.99 -20.21
N GLY A 88 4.28 -26.15 -21.31
CA GLY A 88 4.43 -25.13 -22.37
C GLY A 88 3.12 -24.76 -23.10
N GLU A 89 2.10 -25.64 -23.11
CA GLU A 89 0.75 -25.34 -23.64
C GLU A 89 -0.12 -24.59 -22.62
N ALA A 90 0.29 -24.53 -21.35
CA ALA A 90 -0.45 -23.86 -20.27
C ALA A 90 0.16 -22.50 -19.88
N ARG A 91 1.21 -22.04 -20.58
CA ARG A 91 1.93 -20.80 -20.27
C ARG A 91 1.02 -19.57 -20.31
N GLU A 92 0.12 -19.49 -21.29
CA GLU A 92 -0.85 -18.40 -21.39
C GLU A 92 -1.79 -18.38 -20.17
N PHE A 93 -2.30 -19.55 -19.78
CA PHE A 93 -3.21 -19.68 -18.64
C PHE A 93 -2.52 -19.37 -17.30
N ILE A 94 -1.30 -19.86 -17.11
CA ILE A 94 -0.51 -19.60 -15.89
C ILE A 94 -0.16 -18.11 -15.79
N LEU A 95 0.23 -17.48 -16.90
CA LEU A 95 0.48 -16.04 -16.94
C LEU A 95 -0.79 -15.23 -16.69
N PHE A 96 -1.91 -15.61 -17.31
CA PHE A 96 -3.21 -14.98 -17.07
C PHE A 96 -3.61 -15.04 -15.59
N ALA A 97 -3.48 -16.22 -14.96
CA ALA A 97 -3.75 -16.40 -13.54
C ALA A 97 -2.79 -15.59 -12.67
N SER A 98 -1.49 -15.55 -13.00
CA SER A 98 -0.49 -14.78 -12.26
C SER A 98 -0.75 -13.28 -12.33
N ILE A 99 -1.09 -12.74 -13.50
CA ILE A 99 -1.43 -11.31 -13.68
C ILE A 99 -2.70 -10.97 -12.88
N THR A 100 -3.71 -11.83 -12.95
CA THR A 100 -4.96 -11.67 -12.18
C THR A 100 -4.70 -11.66 -10.68
N LEU A 101 -3.92 -12.61 -10.17
CA LEU A 101 -3.52 -12.65 -8.76
C LEU A 101 -2.71 -11.40 -8.37
N SER A 102 -1.79 -10.97 -9.22
CA SER A 102 -0.96 -9.77 -8.98
C SER A 102 -1.82 -8.51 -8.85
N LEU A 103 -2.83 -8.35 -9.71
CA LEU A 103 -3.78 -7.23 -9.63
C LEU A 103 -4.62 -7.29 -8.35
N ASN A 104 -5.13 -8.47 -7.98
CA ASN A 104 -5.87 -8.66 -6.73
C ASN A 104 -5.01 -8.37 -5.49
N ILE A 105 -3.75 -8.80 -5.49
CA ILE A 105 -2.78 -8.48 -4.43
C ILE A 105 -2.56 -6.96 -4.33
N ALA A 106 -2.44 -6.26 -5.47
CA ALA A 106 -2.30 -4.81 -5.48
C ALA A 106 -3.51 -4.12 -4.85
N PHE A 107 -4.73 -4.55 -5.22
CA PHE A 107 -5.97 -4.01 -4.67
C PHE A 107 -6.14 -4.29 -3.17
N LEU A 108 -5.86 -5.53 -2.73
CA LEU A 108 -5.90 -5.89 -1.31
C LEU A 108 -4.87 -5.11 -0.48
N ASN A 109 -3.66 -4.90 -1.01
CA ASN A 109 -2.66 -4.07 -0.37
C ASN A 109 -3.08 -2.60 -0.26
N TYR A 110 -3.73 -2.06 -1.30
CA TYR A 110 -4.31 -0.72 -1.25
C TYR A 110 -5.38 -0.64 -0.15
N LEU A 111 -6.34 -1.56 -0.14
CA LEU A 111 -7.39 -1.64 0.89
C LEU A 111 -6.81 -1.78 2.30
N LYS A 112 -5.79 -2.64 2.48
CA LYS A 112 -5.11 -2.82 3.77
C LYS A 112 -4.47 -1.52 4.26
N ARG A 113 -3.88 -0.72 3.36
CA ARG A 113 -3.30 0.58 3.72
C ARG A 113 -4.38 1.57 4.17
N GLU A 114 -5.48 1.67 3.44
CA GLU A 114 -6.60 2.55 3.81
C GLU A 114 -7.21 2.16 5.17
N LEU A 115 -7.39 0.87 5.43
CA LEU A 115 -7.85 0.39 6.74
C LEU A 115 -6.84 0.71 7.86
N LYS A 116 -5.53 0.56 7.59
CA LYS A 116 -4.47 0.93 8.55
C LYS A 116 -4.48 2.43 8.85
N ASP A 117 -4.62 3.28 7.84
CA ASP A 117 -4.69 4.74 8.03
C ASP A 117 -5.93 5.14 8.83
N THR A 118 -7.08 4.52 8.53
CA THR A 118 -8.33 4.70 9.29
C THR A 118 -8.14 4.30 10.75
N ARG A 119 -7.50 3.16 11.01
CA ARG A 119 -7.20 2.68 12.37
C ARG A 119 -6.29 3.66 13.11
N GLU A 120 -5.27 4.20 12.45
CA GLU A 120 -4.37 5.18 13.06
C GLU A 120 -5.13 6.45 13.47
N VAL A 121 -6.01 6.95 12.61
CA VAL A 121 -6.84 8.11 12.92
C VAL A 121 -7.77 7.81 14.10
N LEU A 122 -8.47 6.67 14.08
CA LEU A 122 -9.37 6.28 15.17
C LEU A 122 -8.64 6.14 16.52
N LEU A 123 -7.44 5.54 16.52
CA LEU A 123 -6.60 5.44 17.73
C LEU A 123 -6.22 6.82 18.29
N THR A 124 -6.04 7.83 17.44
CA THR A 124 -5.75 9.20 17.90
C THR A 124 -6.97 9.91 18.50
N ILE A 125 -8.19 9.51 18.11
CA ILE A 125 -9.45 10.03 18.63
C ILE A 125 -9.79 9.35 19.97
N LEU A 126 -9.66 8.02 20.04
CA LEU A 126 -10.01 7.22 21.22
C LEU A 126 -9.00 7.34 22.37
N TYR A 127 -7.71 7.48 22.06
CA TYR A 127 -6.65 7.51 23.07
C TYR A 127 -5.75 8.74 22.90
N ALA A 128 -5.73 9.60 23.91
CA ALA A 128 -4.85 10.75 23.96
C ALA A 128 -3.36 10.35 24.19
N ASP A 129 -3.12 9.29 24.95
CA ASP A 129 -1.77 8.82 25.30
C ASP A 129 -1.12 8.04 24.14
N SER A 130 0.08 8.45 23.72
CA SER A 130 0.88 7.78 22.71
C SER A 130 1.27 6.35 23.09
N ASN A 131 1.53 6.06 24.36
CA ASN A 131 1.94 4.73 24.82
C ASN A 131 0.80 3.73 24.71
N VAL A 132 -0.43 4.14 25.05
CA VAL A 132 -1.64 3.32 24.90
C VAL A 132 -1.92 3.02 23.42
N ARG A 133 -1.73 4.01 22.54
CA ARG A 133 -1.86 3.80 21.07
C ARG A 133 -0.85 2.78 20.54
N ILE A 134 0.39 2.82 21.02
CA ILE A 134 1.43 1.85 20.63
C ILE A 134 1.06 0.45 21.12
N LEU A 135 0.60 0.32 22.36
CA LEU A 135 0.18 -0.96 22.95
C LEU A 135 -1.02 -1.56 22.19
N LYS A 136 -2.05 -0.75 21.89
CA LYS A 136 -3.23 -1.17 21.13
C LYS A 136 -2.88 -1.54 19.68
N LYS A 137 -1.90 -0.88 19.06
CA LYS A 137 -1.37 -1.27 17.74
C LYS A 137 -0.63 -2.62 17.82
N ALA A 138 0.10 -2.87 18.90
CA ALA A 138 0.85 -4.11 19.11
C ALA A 138 -0.06 -5.32 19.44
N ALA A 139 -1.24 -5.09 20.02
CA ALA A 139 -2.22 -6.15 20.28
C ALA A 139 -2.77 -6.82 19.00
N TYR A 140 -2.68 -6.14 17.85
CA TYR A 140 -3.12 -6.64 16.55
C TYR A 140 -2.01 -6.48 15.51
N PRO A 141 -0.93 -7.29 15.63
CA PRO A 141 0.23 -7.18 14.76
C PRO A 141 -0.15 -7.59 13.34
N CYS A 142 0.20 -6.78 12.34
CA CYS A 142 0.13 -7.18 10.94
C CYS A 142 1.41 -7.92 10.56
N PHE A 143 1.27 -9.13 9.99
CA PHE A 143 2.38 -9.98 9.54
C PHE A 143 3.24 -9.24 8.50
N ILE A 144 2.62 -8.50 7.59
CA ILE A 144 3.33 -7.69 6.59
C ILE A 144 3.37 -6.22 7.06
N GLY A 145 4.47 -5.86 7.71
CA GLY A 145 4.91 -4.47 7.92
C GLY A 145 5.15 -4.04 9.35
N ASP A 146 4.58 -4.71 10.37
CA ASP A 146 4.78 -4.29 11.76
C ASP A 146 6.01 -4.96 12.42
N GLY A 147 6.53 -6.05 11.84
CA GLY A 147 7.54 -6.91 12.48
C GLY A 147 9.01 -6.54 12.35
N VAL A 148 9.39 -5.58 11.47
CA VAL A 148 10.82 -5.44 11.10
C VAL A 148 11.47 -4.13 11.56
N GLY A 149 10.68 -3.14 12.01
CA GLY A 149 11.19 -1.78 12.26
C GLY A 149 11.27 -1.31 13.71
N LYS A 150 10.77 -2.07 14.70
CA LYS A 150 10.53 -1.53 16.06
C LYS A 150 11.12 -2.31 17.22
N PHE A 151 12.15 -3.12 17.00
CA PHE A 151 12.94 -3.67 18.11
C PHE A 151 14.02 -2.66 18.54
N SER A 152 13.58 -1.55 19.12
CA SER A 152 14.46 -0.62 19.84
C SER A 152 14.60 -1.11 21.28
N PHE A 153 15.49 -2.07 21.53
CA PHE A 153 15.82 -2.47 22.89
C PHE A 153 16.53 -1.29 23.60
N PRO A 154 16.12 -0.90 24.82
CA PRO A 154 16.86 0.08 25.63
C PRO A 154 18.27 -0.45 25.91
N ALA A 155 19.26 0.38 25.62
CA ALA A 155 20.64 -0.02 25.43
C ALA A 155 21.48 0.22 26.70
N ASP A 156 21.52 -0.78 27.60
CA ASP A 156 22.39 -0.71 28.79
C ASP A 156 23.66 -1.57 28.66
N ASN A 157 23.80 -2.40 27.61
CA ASN A 157 25.00 -3.23 27.39
C ASN A 157 25.54 -3.14 25.96
N VAL A 158 26.62 -2.38 25.76
CA VAL A 158 27.18 -2.01 24.44
C VAL A 158 27.54 -3.24 23.58
N LEU A 159 28.06 -4.32 24.17
CA LEU A 159 28.49 -5.51 23.43
C LEU A 159 27.32 -6.38 22.96
N ILE A 160 26.34 -6.60 23.85
CA ILE A 160 25.08 -7.31 23.54
C ILE A 160 24.25 -6.51 22.54
N THR A 161 24.29 -5.18 22.62
CA THR A 161 23.59 -4.29 21.68
C THR A 161 24.21 -4.33 20.28
N LYS A 162 25.54 -4.44 20.15
CA LYS A 162 26.22 -4.56 18.84
C LYS A 162 25.99 -5.93 18.21
N LEU A 163 26.11 -7.01 18.97
CA LEU A 163 25.80 -8.37 18.50
C LEU A 163 24.31 -8.52 18.15
N GLY A 164 23.42 -8.01 19.00
CA GLY A 164 21.98 -7.99 18.75
C GLY A 164 21.59 -7.16 17.52
N ARG A 165 22.25 -6.03 17.26
CA ARG A 165 22.07 -5.25 16.02
C ARG A 165 22.65 -5.94 14.79
N PHE A 166 23.77 -6.67 14.93
CA PHE A 166 24.35 -7.42 13.83
C PHE A 166 23.49 -8.63 13.45
N PHE A 167 23.09 -9.46 14.42
CA PHE A 167 22.20 -10.59 14.18
C PHE A 167 20.79 -10.13 13.81
N GLY A 168 20.27 -9.09 14.44
CA GLY A 168 19.01 -8.45 14.05
C GLY A 168 19.08 -7.90 12.63
N GLY A 169 20.16 -7.21 12.27
CA GLY A 169 20.41 -6.70 10.93
C GLY A 169 20.60 -7.81 9.90
N ALA A 170 21.28 -8.90 10.24
CA ALA A 170 21.47 -10.06 9.38
C ALA A 170 20.16 -10.83 9.17
N ILE A 171 19.33 -10.98 10.22
CA ILE A 171 17.98 -11.55 10.12
C ILE A 171 17.11 -10.65 9.26
N VAL A 172 17.17 -9.32 9.44
CA VAL A 172 16.46 -8.36 8.58
C VAL A 172 16.95 -8.48 7.13
N ILE A 173 18.24 -8.55 6.87
CA ILE A 173 18.79 -8.70 5.51
C ILE A 173 18.38 -10.05 4.91
N LEU A 174 18.54 -11.15 5.63
CA LEU A 174 18.14 -12.50 5.17
C LEU A 174 16.63 -12.69 5.07
N SER A 175 15.82 -11.91 5.79
CA SER A 175 14.35 -11.94 5.69
C SER A 175 13.78 -10.88 4.76
N VAL A 176 14.50 -9.81 4.44
CA VAL A 176 14.01 -8.72 3.57
C VAL A 176 14.61 -8.84 2.18
N VAL A 177 15.89 -9.20 2.01
CA VAL A 177 16.52 -9.30 0.69
C VAL A 177 15.90 -10.38 -0.18
N PRO A 178 15.64 -11.61 0.30
CA PRO A 178 14.92 -12.60 -0.51
C PRO A 178 13.50 -12.16 -0.86
N TRP A 179 12.84 -11.39 0.01
CA TRP A 179 11.52 -10.83 -0.26
C TRP A 179 11.57 -9.69 -1.28
N VAL A 180 12.57 -8.80 -1.22
CA VAL A 180 12.79 -7.74 -2.21
C VAL A 180 13.15 -8.34 -3.57
N LEU A 181 14.02 -9.36 -3.60
CA LEU A 181 14.33 -10.11 -4.81
C LEU A 181 13.09 -10.83 -5.35
N ALA A 182 12.30 -11.48 -4.48
CA ALA A 182 11.02 -12.08 -4.86
C ALA A 182 9.98 -11.04 -5.33
N LEU A 183 10.09 -9.77 -4.93
CA LEU A 183 9.20 -8.69 -5.40
C LEU A 183 9.64 -8.07 -6.73
N MET A 184 10.95 -8.08 -7.05
CA MET A 184 11.47 -7.48 -8.29
C MET A 184 11.56 -8.46 -9.47
N VAL A 185 11.76 -9.75 -9.21
CA VAL A 185 11.83 -10.82 -10.22
C VAL A 185 10.51 -11.13 -10.97
N PRO A 186 9.30 -10.96 -10.38
CA PRO A 186 8.02 -11.26 -11.04
C PRO A 186 7.76 -10.48 -12.33
N ILE A 187 8.09 -9.18 -12.34
CA ILE A 187 7.73 -8.29 -13.46
C ILE A 187 8.52 -8.65 -14.73
N PRO A 188 9.86 -8.81 -14.68
CA PRO A 188 10.62 -9.28 -15.84
C PRO A 188 10.16 -10.64 -16.37
N ILE A 189 9.83 -11.61 -15.49
CA ILE A 189 9.33 -12.93 -15.90
C ILE A 189 8.01 -12.78 -16.66
N GLN A 190 7.06 -12.03 -16.11
CA GLN A 190 5.76 -11.80 -16.76
C GLN A 190 5.93 -11.11 -18.13
N ILE A 191 6.84 -10.14 -18.25
CA ILE A 191 7.13 -9.46 -19.53
C ILE A 191 7.73 -10.42 -20.55
N ILE A 192 8.74 -11.21 -20.15
CA ILE A 192 9.42 -12.16 -21.05
C ILE A 192 8.42 -13.20 -21.57
N VAL A 193 7.60 -13.78 -20.70
CA VAL A 193 6.59 -14.77 -21.10
C VAL A 193 5.50 -14.13 -21.97
N ALA A 194 5.06 -12.90 -21.67
CA ALA A 194 4.10 -12.19 -22.51
C ALA A 194 4.65 -11.97 -23.94
N LEU A 195 5.92 -11.57 -24.06
CA LEU A 195 6.58 -11.43 -25.36
C LEU A 195 6.68 -12.76 -26.11
N GLN A 196 6.96 -13.86 -25.42
CA GLN A 196 6.98 -15.19 -26.03
C GLN A 196 5.60 -15.63 -26.54
N ILE A 197 4.53 -15.32 -25.81
CA ILE A 197 3.15 -15.62 -26.24
C ILE A 197 2.76 -14.79 -27.46
N LEU A 198 3.16 -13.52 -27.51
CA LEU A 198 2.90 -12.66 -28.67
C LEU A 198 3.63 -13.13 -29.94
N GLN A 199 4.78 -13.78 -29.79
CA GLN A 199 5.57 -14.29 -30.92
C GLN A 199 5.09 -15.67 -31.41
N ASP A 200 4.56 -16.50 -30.52
CA ASP A 200 4.14 -17.88 -30.81
C ASP A 200 2.91 -18.25 -29.96
N PRO A 201 1.72 -17.75 -30.30
CA PRO A 201 0.52 -18.05 -29.54
C PRO A 201 0.15 -19.54 -29.63
N LYS A 202 -0.11 -20.19 -28.49
CA LYS A 202 -0.58 -21.59 -28.46
C LYS A 202 -2.09 -21.72 -28.32
N LEU A 203 -2.77 -20.71 -27.78
CA LEU A 203 -4.23 -20.72 -27.67
C LEU A 203 -4.90 -20.35 -29.01
N PRO A 204 -6.16 -20.72 -29.23
CA PRO A 204 -6.95 -20.21 -30.36
C PRO A 204 -7.12 -18.69 -30.31
N ASP A 205 -7.23 -18.04 -31.47
CA ASP A 205 -7.29 -16.57 -31.62
C ASP A 205 -8.23 -15.82 -30.63
N PRO A 206 -9.47 -16.28 -30.37
CA PRO A 206 -10.35 -15.58 -29.43
C PRO A 206 -9.77 -15.48 -28.01
N TRP A 207 -9.03 -16.51 -27.59
CA TRP A 207 -8.42 -16.58 -26.26
C TRP A 207 -7.13 -15.76 -26.19
N ASN A 208 -6.35 -15.70 -27.27
CA ASN A 208 -5.19 -14.80 -27.34
C ASN A 208 -5.62 -13.34 -27.28
N ILE A 209 -6.65 -12.96 -28.02
CA ILE A 209 -7.17 -11.58 -28.00
C ILE A 209 -7.69 -11.24 -26.58
N ALA A 210 -8.45 -12.14 -25.95
CA ALA A 210 -8.91 -11.94 -24.58
C ALA A 210 -7.74 -11.80 -23.60
N PHE A 211 -6.70 -12.62 -23.76
CA PHE A 211 -5.47 -12.56 -22.97
C PHE A 211 -4.76 -11.21 -23.15
N GLU A 212 -4.51 -10.76 -24.38
CA GLU A 212 -3.86 -9.48 -24.68
C GLU A 212 -4.62 -8.30 -24.07
N VAL A 213 -5.94 -8.26 -24.27
CA VAL A 213 -6.81 -7.24 -23.68
C VAL A 213 -6.69 -7.27 -22.15
N TRP A 214 -6.64 -8.45 -21.53
CA TRP A 214 -6.51 -8.60 -20.09
C TRP A 214 -5.15 -8.13 -19.56
N VAL A 215 -4.06 -8.41 -20.26
CA VAL A 215 -2.71 -7.91 -19.90
C VAL A 215 -2.71 -6.38 -19.91
N ILE A 216 -3.26 -5.76 -20.95
CA ILE A 216 -3.36 -4.29 -21.07
C ILE A 216 -4.24 -3.73 -19.95
N ALA A 217 -5.44 -4.30 -19.75
CA ALA A 217 -6.36 -3.86 -18.71
C ALA A 217 -5.73 -3.96 -17.31
N SER A 218 -5.00 -5.05 -17.04
CA SER A 218 -4.29 -5.26 -15.78
C SER A 218 -3.14 -4.28 -15.59
N ALA A 219 -2.38 -3.97 -16.65
CA ALA A 219 -1.33 -2.95 -16.60
C ALA A 219 -1.90 -1.55 -16.32
N VAL A 220 -3.01 -1.18 -16.97
CA VAL A 220 -3.73 0.07 -16.72
C VAL A 220 -4.27 0.10 -15.29
N GLY A 221 -4.86 -0.99 -14.80
CA GLY A 221 -5.36 -1.11 -13.44
C GLY A 221 -4.25 -0.96 -12.39
N TYR A 222 -3.12 -1.64 -12.59
CA TYR A 222 -1.96 -1.53 -11.70
C TYR A 222 -1.38 -0.12 -11.70
N PHE A 223 -1.25 0.51 -12.87
CA PHE A 223 -0.83 1.90 -13.00
C PHE A 223 -1.81 2.86 -12.30
N GLY A 224 -3.12 2.64 -12.45
CA GLY A 224 -4.15 3.41 -11.76
C GLY A 224 -4.01 3.35 -10.23
N ILE A 225 -3.82 2.15 -9.66
CA ILE A 225 -3.55 1.97 -8.23
C ILE A 225 -2.26 2.69 -7.83
N TYR A 226 -1.19 2.56 -8.61
CA TYR A 226 0.08 3.23 -8.35
C TYR A 226 -0.06 4.76 -8.33
N VAL A 227 -0.76 5.32 -9.32
CA VAL A 227 -1.06 6.75 -9.43
C VAL A 227 -1.82 7.26 -8.20
N VAL A 228 -2.87 6.53 -7.78
CA VAL A 228 -3.68 6.91 -6.61
C VAL A 228 -2.86 6.87 -5.31
N ASP A 229 -2.02 5.84 -5.15
CA ASP A 229 -1.30 5.61 -3.90
C ASP A 229 -0.01 6.45 -3.77
N HIS A 230 0.73 6.68 -4.87
CA HIS A 230 2.08 7.24 -4.82
C HIS A 230 2.25 8.62 -5.47
N LEU A 231 1.41 9.01 -6.44
CA LEU A 231 1.62 10.28 -7.13
C LEU A 231 1.02 11.45 -6.34
N PRO A 232 1.84 12.47 -5.98
CA PRO A 232 1.31 13.70 -5.43
C PRO A 232 0.66 14.53 -6.54
N PHE A 233 -0.55 15.02 -6.29
CA PHE A 233 -1.26 15.91 -7.18
C PHE A 233 -1.26 17.34 -6.63
N PRO A 234 -1.20 18.36 -7.50
CA PRO A 234 -1.28 19.74 -7.05
C PRO A 234 -2.70 20.02 -6.52
N HIS A 235 -2.80 20.48 -5.28
CA HIS A 235 -4.04 20.88 -4.65
C HIS A 235 -3.98 22.35 -4.24
N LYS A 236 -5.06 23.10 -4.49
CA LYS A 236 -5.20 24.46 -3.95
C LYS A 236 -5.70 24.33 -2.52
N ASP A 237 -4.86 24.74 -1.59
CA ASP A 237 -5.21 24.77 -0.17
C ASP A 237 -6.08 26.00 0.12
N TYR A 238 -7.35 25.75 0.48
CA TYR A 238 -8.33 26.75 0.85
C TYR A 238 -8.50 26.89 2.38
N SER A 239 -7.68 26.21 3.19
CA SER A 239 -7.79 26.25 4.65
C SER A 239 -7.77 27.66 5.22
N LEU A 240 -6.89 28.53 4.69
CA LEU A 240 -6.80 29.94 5.08
C LEU A 240 -8.07 30.73 4.75
N VAL A 241 -8.68 30.44 3.60
CA VAL A 241 -9.93 31.08 3.16
C VAL A 241 -11.08 30.63 4.06
N PHE A 242 -11.12 29.35 4.41
CA PHE A 242 -12.14 28.79 5.30
C PHE A 242 -11.97 29.27 6.76
N GLU A 243 -10.73 29.40 7.24
CA GLU A 243 -10.41 29.98 8.55
C GLU A 243 -10.90 31.43 8.62
N LEU A 244 -10.64 32.23 7.58
CA LEU A 244 -11.13 33.61 7.47
C LEU A 244 -12.67 33.69 7.42
N SER A 245 -13.33 32.87 6.59
CA SER A 245 -14.80 32.91 6.50
C SER A 245 -15.46 32.51 7.81
N LYS A 246 -14.92 31.48 8.49
CA LYS A 246 -15.44 31.05 9.80
C LYS A 246 -15.23 32.12 10.87
N LEU A 247 -14.05 32.75 10.91
CA LEU A 247 -13.76 33.85 11.85
C LEU A 247 -14.63 35.08 11.58
N GLN A 248 -14.97 35.36 10.32
CA GLN A 248 -15.90 36.45 9.98
C GLN A 248 -17.28 36.23 10.61
N GLU A 249 -17.74 34.97 10.69
CA GLU A 249 -19.04 34.60 11.28
C GLU A 249 -19.01 34.51 12.81
N THR A 250 -17.86 34.17 13.41
CA THR A 250 -17.76 33.88 14.87
C THR A 250 -17.05 34.94 15.70
N ASP A 251 -16.00 35.60 15.19
CA ASP A 251 -15.26 36.65 15.90
C ASP A 251 -14.62 37.66 14.93
N LYS A 252 -15.29 38.80 14.79
CA LYS A 252 -14.87 39.89 13.89
C LYS A 252 -13.52 40.51 14.28
N LYS A 253 -13.14 40.52 15.56
CA LYS A 253 -11.83 41.08 15.98
C LYS A 253 -10.67 40.14 15.63
N ALA A 254 -10.87 38.84 15.81
CA ALA A 254 -9.89 37.83 15.39
C ALA A 254 -9.73 37.80 13.86
N HIS A 255 -10.83 37.92 13.12
CA HIS A 255 -10.82 38.06 11.66
C HIS A 255 -9.97 39.26 11.21
N ASP A 256 -10.22 40.45 11.75
CA ASP A 256 -9.52 41.68 11.33
C ASP A 256 -8.03 41.64 11.68
N SER A 257 -7.67 40.99 12.80
CA SER A 257 -6.27 40.73 13.16
C SER A 257 -5.59 39.79 12.17
N LEU A 258 -6.25 38.68 11.80
CA LEU A 258 -5.71 37.71 10.85
C LEU A 258 -5.55 38.31 9.45
N MET A 259 -6.54 39.10 9.00
CA MET A 259 -6.48 39.81 7.74
C MET A 259 -5.31 40.80 7.69
N ARG A 260 -5.07 41.56 8.77
CA ARG A 260 -3.90 42.46 8.87
C ARG A 260 -2.58 41.69 8.81
N GLN A 261 -2.46 40.55 9.48
CA GLN A 261 -1.25 39.72 9.43
C GLN A 261 -0.98 39.17 8.02
N ILE A 262 -2.02 38.80 7.29
CA ILE A 262 -1.93 38.33 5.90
C ILE A 262 -1.50 39.49 4.97
N LEU A 263 -2.10 40.68 5.12
CA LEU A 263 -1.77 41.87 4.34
C LEU A 263 -0.34 42.39 4.61
N GLN A 264 0.14 42.26 5.85
CA GLN A 264 1.50 42.65 6.24
C GLN A 264 2.57 41.60 5.92
N GLY A 265 2.18 40.40 5.48
CA GLY A 265 3.11 39.31 5.17
C GLY A 265 3.87 38.78 6.38
N THR A 266 3.38 39.03 7.60
CA THR A 266 4.03 38.65 8.87
C THR A 266 3.67 37.25 9.34
N ARG A 267 2.60 36.64 8.80
CA ARG A 267 2.30 35.21 9.00
C ARG A 267 3.19 34.39 8.06
N LYS A 268 4.21 33.72 8.62
CA LYS A 268 4.93 32.67 7.88
C LYS A 268 3.99 31.46 7.69
N PRO A 269 4.05 30.80 6.52
CA PRO A 269 3.24 29.62 6.24
C PRO A 269 3.61 28.44 7.14
#